data_AF-A0A496ZK50-F1
#
_entry.id   AF-A0A496ZK50-F1
#
_cell.length_a   1.000
_cell.length_b   1.000
_cell.length_c   1.000
_cell.angle_alpha   90.00
_cell.angle_beta   90.00
_cell.angle_gamma   90.00
#
_symmetry.space_group_name_H-M   'P 1'
#
loop_
_entity.id
_entity.type
_entity.pdbx_description
1 polymer ?
#
loop_
_entity_poly.entity_id
_entity_poly.type
_entity_poly.pdbx_seq_one_letter_code
_entity_poly.pdbx_strand_id
1 'polypeptide(L)'
;MNKLEIKSRINELKKQLNHHNYLYYVKNQPEISDYEFDQLMRELQELENKYPEFALPDSPTQRVGSDITNEFESIPHIVPMQSLSNAYSFKELKDFLLRVEKGLGISSLEYVVEQKIDGVSINLLYENGVLVHALTRGDGTVGENITKNAKTIRDIPLSIKYRKRIEIRGEIYLARDEFNKLNEQRQKAGNEPFANPRNAAAGSIKLKYSKDTAKRHLNAIFYGMGFTEENEFSYQYEFLQFLKNQGFPTNQNVKKCSSFDEIKSFCNEWEPKRFDLPFDIDGMVIKVNRFDYQKKLGSTAKSPRWAIAYKFKAEEVITKLNRIEFQVGRTGAITPVAKLTPVRISGSTVSNATLHNEDEIKRLQLKIGDYVKVVKSGEIIPKIIGVVFDKRDGTEKD
;
A
#
# COMPACT_ATOMS: atom_id res chain seq x y z
N MET A 1 -34.90 -28.31 -5.89
CA MET A 1 -33.93 -28.02 -6.95
C MET A 1 -33.11 -29.27 -7.23
N ASN A 2 -32.98 -29.65 -8.50
CA ASN A 2 -32.02 -30.65 -8.97
C ASN A 2 -30.59 -30.12 -8.76
N LYS A 3 -29.62 -31.02 -8.51
CA LYS A 3 -28.18 -30.73 -8.41
C LYS A 3 -27.63 -29.79 -9.52
N LEU A 4 -28.15 -29.88 -10.75
CA LEU A 4 -27.82 -28.97 -11.85
C LEU A 4 -28.32 -27.54 -11.63
N GLU A 5 -29.56 -27.37 -11.16
CA GLU A 5 -30.15 -26.07 -10.85
C GLU A 5 -29.41 -25.40 -9.69
N ILE A 6 -28.98 -26.19 -8.70
CA ILE A 6 -28.22 -25.71 -7.55
C ILE A 6 -26.85 -25.20 -7.99
N LYS A 7 -26.14 -25.97 -8.82
CA LYS A 7 -24.87 -25.53 -9.41
C LYS A 7 -25.04 -24.24 -10.23
N SER A 8 -26.13 -24.15 -11.01
CA SER A 8 -26.43 -22.95 -11.80
C SER A 8 -26.68 -21.73 -10.90
N ARG A 9 -27.48 -21.89 -9.84
CA ARG A 9 -27.76 -20.82 -8.87
C ARG A 9 -26.51 -20.37 -8.11
N ILE A 10 -25.67 -21.30 -7.67
CA ILE A 10 -24.38 -20.98 -7.03
C ILE A 10 -23.50 -20.15 -7.97
N ASN A 11 -23.41 -20.52 -9.25
CA ASN A 11 -22.61 -19.77 -10.23
C ASN A 11 -23.19 -18.37 -10.49
N GLU A 12 -24.52 -18.24 -10.52
CA GLU A 12 -25.19 -16.95 -10.66
C GLU A 12 -24.90 -16.04 -9.47
N LEU A 13 -25.07 -16.54 -8.24
CA LEU A 13 -24.78 -15.80 -7.01
C LEU A 13 -23.32 -15.36 -6.94
N LYS A 14 -22.38 -16.26 -7.29
CA LYS A 14 -20.95 -15.92 -7.40
C LYS A 14 -20.71 -14.76 -8.36
N LYS A 15 -21.34 -14.80 -9.54
CA LYS A 15 -21.20 -13.75 -10.56
C LYS A 15 -21.77 -12.42 -10.08
N GLN A 16 -22.96 -12.41 -9.47
CA GLN A 16 -23.59 -11.22 -8.92
C GLN A 16 -22.76 -10.61 -7.79
N LEU A 17 -22.36 -11.40 -6.80
CA LEU A 17 -21.54 -10.95 -5.67
C LEU A 17 -20.19 -10.39 -6.13
N ASN A 18 -19.52 -11.05 -7.09
CA ASN A 18 -18.27 -10.53 -7.65
C ASN A 18 -18.47 -9.23 -8.42
N HIS A 19 -19.58 -9.11 -9.16
CA HIS A 19 -19.94 -7.88 -9.87
C HIS A 19 -20.20 -6.71 -8.91
N HIS A 20 -21.01 -6.91 -7.88
CA HIS A 20 -21.31 -5.86 -6.91
C HIS A 20 -20.09 -5.49 -6.05
N ASN A 21 -19.23 -6.47 -5.71
CA ASN A 21 -17.93 -6.16 -5.10
C ASN A 21 -17.08 -5.27 -6.01
N TYR A 22 -17.02 -5.57 -7.32
CA TYR A 22 -16.26 -4.74 -8.27
C TYR A 22 -16.81 -3.31 -8.33
N LEU A 23 -18.14 -3.16 -8.42
CA LEU A 23 -18.78 -1.86 -8.46
C LEU A 23 -18.55 -1.04 -7.19
N TYR A 24 -18.69 -1.68 -6.03
CA TYR A 24 -18.49 -1.03 -4.73
C TYR A 24 -17.02 -0.63 -4.53
N TYR A 25 -16.08 -1.58 -4.65
CA TYR A 25 -14.68 -1.37 -4.26
C TYR A 25 -13.82 -0.75 -5.34
N VAL A 26 -14.08 -1.06 -6.61
CA VAL A 26 -13.23 -0.62 -7.72
C VAL A 26 -13.82 0.60 -8.41
N LYS A 27 -15.13 0.65 -8.61
CA LYS A 27 -15.81 1.75 -9.30
C LYS A 27 -16.35 2.82 -8.36
N ASN A 28 -16.49 2.53 -7.06
CA ASN A 28 -17.15 3.40 -6.10
C ASN A 28 -18.57 3.81 -6.57
N GLN A 29 -19.29 2.86 -7.16
CA GLN A 29 -20.62 3.05 -7.76
C GLN A 29 -21.52 1.84 -7.42
N PRO A 30 -21.92 1.67 -6.15
CA PRO A 30 -22.76 0.54 -5.74
C PRO A 30 -24.14 0.60 -6.40
N GLU A 31 -24.61 -0.55 -6.90
CA GLU A 31 -25.95 -0.70 -7.51
C GLU A 31 -27.00 -1.27 -6.54
N ILE A 32 -26.55 -1.96 -5.49
CA ILE A 32 -27.42 -2.58 -4.48
C ILE A 32 -27.00 -2.13 -3.09
N SER A 33 -27.93 -2.20 -2.15
CA SER A 33 -27.69 -1.91 -0.74
C SER A 33 -26.87 -3.01 -0.05
N ASP A 34 -26.22 -2.67 1.07
CA ASP A 34 -25.52 -3.65 1.92
C ASP A 34 -26.45 -4.78 2.37
N TYR A 35 -27.72 -4.47 2.63
CA TYR A 35 -28.72 -5.47 3.01
C TYR A 35 -28.97 -6.50 1.91
N GLU A 36 -29.14 -6.05 0.66
CA GLU A 36 -29.35 -6.93 -0.49
C GLU A 36 -28.11 -7.78 -0.76
N PHE A 37 -26.91 -7.18 -0.67
CA PHE A 37 -25.66 -7.92 -0.80
C PHE A 37 -25.53 -9.02 0.26
N ASP A 38 -25.85 -8.72 1.52
CA ASP A 38 -25.81 -9.68 2.62
C ASP A 38 -26.84 -10.81 2.46
N GLN A 39 -27.99 -10.56 1.81
CA GLN A 39 -28.95 -11.62 1.47
C GLN A 39 -28.37 -12.57 0.41
N LEU A 40 -27.78 -12.03 -0.66
CA LEU A 40 -27.12 -12.84 -1.70
C LEU A 40 -25.95 -13.68 -1.12
N MET A 41 -25.17 -13.08 -0.22
CA MET A 41 -24.07 -13.78 0.45
C MET A 41 -24.56 -14.91 1.35
N ARG A 42 -25.62 -14.65 2.14
CA ARG A 42 -26.24 -15.66 3.00
C ARG A 42 -26.79 -16.83 2.20
N GLU A 43 -27.51 -16.56 1.10
CA GLU A 43 -28.02 -17.61 0.21
C GLU A 43 -26.88 -18.46 -0.35
N LEU A 44 -25.81 -17.83 -0.84
CA LEU A 44 -24.64 -18.55 -1.35
C LEU A 44 -24.01 -19.43 -0.26
N GLN A 45 -23.86 -18.91 0.96
CA GLN A 45 -23.28 -19.63 2.08
C GLN A 45 -24.13 -20.83 2.51
N GLU A 46 -25.45 -20.69 2.55
CA GLU A 46 -26.37 -21.79 2.83
C GLU A 46 -26.28 -22.89 1.76
N LEU A 47 -26.22 -22.51 0.49
CA LEU A 47 -26.09 -23.45 -0.62
C LEU A 47 -24.75 -24.19 -0.60
N GLU A 48 -23.63 -23.49 -0.38
CA GLU A 48 -22.31 -24.12 -0.31
C GLU A 48 -22.14 -25.00 0.93
N ASN A 49 -22.76 -24.65 2.06
CA ASN A 49 -22.79 -25.51 3.25
C ASN A 49 -23.60 -26.78 3.02
N LYS A 50 -24.73 -26.70 2.31
CA LYS A 50 -25.59 -27.84 2.00
C LYS A 50 -25.03 -28.73 0.90
N TYR A 51 -24.23 -28.18 -0.01
CA TYR A 51 -23.60 -28.88 -1.14
C TYR A 51 -22.10 -28.56 -1.21
N PRO A 52 -21.28 -29.12 -0.28
CA PRO A 52 -19.85 -28.82 -0.19
C PRO A 52 -19.06 -29.09 -1.46
N GLU A 53 -19.53 -29.98 -2.34
CA GLU A 53 -18.89 -30.25 -3.64
C GLU A 53 -18.88 -29.05 -4.60
N PHE A 54 -19.70 -28.02 -4.33
CA PHE A 54 -19.77 -26.79 -5.11
C PHE A 54 -19.09 -25.59 -4.43
N ALA A 55 -18.58 -25.78 -3.21
CA ALA A 55 -17.81 -24.78 -2.47
C ALA A 55 -16.38 -24.66 -3.05
N LEU A 56 -16.28 -23.97 -4.19
CA LEU A 56 -15.01 -23.79 -4.89
C LEU A 56 -14.09 -22.77 -4.18
N PRO A 57 -12.75 -22.90 -4.29
CA PRO A 57 -11.79 -22.00 -3.63
C PRO A 57 -11.87 -20.51 -4.02
N ASP A 58 -12.55 -20.19 -5.13
CA ASP A 58 -12.78 -18.86 -5.67
C ASP A 58 -14.12 -18.23 -5.26
N SER A 59 -14.92 -18.94 -4.44
CA SER A 59 -16.20 -18.44 -3.96
C SER A 59 -16.07 -17.19 -3.08
N PRO A 60 -16.96 -16.19 -3.20
CA PRO A 60 -17.04 -15.06 -2.27
C PRO A 60 -17.17 -15.46 -0.80
N THR A 61 -17.73 -16.63 -0.49
CA THR A 61 -17.83 -17.14 0.90
C THR A 61 -16.47 -17.40 1.52
N GLN A 62 -15.44 -17.67 0.70
CA GLN A 62 -14.06 -17.87 1.15
C GLN A 62 -13.41 -16.58 1.69
N ARG A 63 -14.08 -15.42 1.57
CA ARG A 63 -13.65 -14.15 2.17
C ARG A 63 -14.02 -14.04 3.65
N VAL A 64 -15.04 -14.78 4.11
CA VAL A 64 -15.48 -14.78 5.50
C VAL A 64 -14.50 -15.64 6.30
N GLY A 65 -13.48 -15.00 6.87
CA GLY A 65 -12.45 -15.71 7.62
C GLY A 65 -13.05 -16.49 8.80
N SER A 66 -12.89 -17.80 8.82
CA SER A 66 -13.12 -18.66 10.00
C SER A 66 -11.85 -19.36 10.46
N ASP A 67 -10.82 -19.35 9.62
CA ASP A 67 -9.70 -20.27 9.74
C ASP A 67 -8.57 -19.70 10.58
N ILE A 68 -7.96 -20.59 11.36
CA ILE A 68 -6.73 -20.31 12.11
C ILE A 68 -5.53 -20.50 11.17
N THR A 69 -4.67 -19.49 11.08
CA THR A 69 -3.36 -19.60 10.43
C THR A 69 -2.33 -19.79 11.54
N ASN A 70 -1.89 -21.03 11.77
CA ASN A 70 -0.98 -21.33 12.87
C ASN A 70 0.44 -20.82 12.62
N GLU A 71 0.94 -20.93 11.37
CA GLU A 71 2.20 -20.35 10.89
C GLU A 71 2.09 -20.02 9.40
N PHE A 72 2.77 -18.97 8.94
CA PHE A 72 2.82 -18.61 7.53
C PHE A 72 3.96 -19.38 6.86
N GLU A 73 3.62 -20.28 5.94
CA GLU A 73 4.59 -21.04 5.15
C GLU A 73 5.45 -20.13 4.27
N SER A 74 6.75 -20.36 4.23
CA SER A 74 7.68 -19.66 3.34
C SER A 74 7.72 -20.33 1.97
N ILE A 75 7.37 -19.59 0.91
CA ILE A 75 7.30 -20.06 -0.47
C ILE A 75 8.24 -19.21 -1.36
N PRO A 76 9.11 -19.84 -2.16
CA PRO A 76 9.92 -19.13 -3.15
C PRO A 76 9.06 -18.43 -4.21
N HIS A 77 9.41 -17.20 -4.57
CA HIS A 77 8.79 -16.51 -5.71
C HIS A 77 9.26 -17.13 -7.02
N ILE A 78 8.37 -17.26 -8.01
CA ILE A 78 8.74 -17.79 -9.34
C ILE A 78 9.73 -16.82 -10.01
N VAL A 79 9.44 -15.53 -9.92
CA VAL A 79 10.35 -14.45 -10.30
C VAL A 79 10.67 -13.63 -9.04
N PRO A 80 11.94 -13.28 -8.76
CA PRO A 80 12.26 -12.46 -7.59
C PRO A 80 11.52 -11.12 -7.55
N MET A 81 11.13 -10.69 -6.35
CA MET A 81 10.61 -9.36 -6.07
C MET A 81 11.73 -8.42 -5.65
N GLN A 82 12.09 -7.49 -6.53
CA GLN A 82 13.18 -6.55 -6.28
C GLN A 82 12.68 -5.26 -5.61
N SER A 83 13.59 -4.55 -4.94
CA SER A 83 13.32 -3.19 -4.47
C SER A 83 13.64 -2.18 -5.58
N LEU A 84 13.09 -0.97 -5.50
CA LEU A 84 13.45 0.11 -6.41
C LEU A 84 14.66 0.88 -5.87
N SER A 85 15.54 1.33 -6.77
CA SER A 85 16.49 2.40 -6.45
C SER A 85 15.73 3.71 -6.21
N ASN A 86 16.25 4.56 -5.34
CA ASN A 86 15.65 5.86 -5.04
C ASN A 86 16.39 6.99 -5.77
N ALA A 87 15.65 8.02 -6.17
CA ALA A 87 16.15 9.35 -6.50
C ALA A 87 15.50 10.37 -5.57
N TYR A 88 16.31 11.25 -4.98
CA TYR A 88 15.85 12.32 -4.07
C TYR A 88 15.95 13.71 -4.71
N SER A 89 16.40 13.76 -5.97
CA SER A 89 16.52 14.99 -6.74
C SER A 89 16.20 14.75 -8.22
N PHE A 90 15.76 15.81 -8.90
CA PHE A 90 15.55 15.77 -10.35
C PHE A 90 16.84 15.53 -11.13
N LYS A 91 17.99 15.89 -10.56
CA LYS A 91 19.31 15.58 -11.12
C LYS A 91 19.55 14.08 -11.14
N GLU A 92 19.38 13.40 -10.00
CA GLU A 92 19.50 11.94 -9.92
C GLU A 92 18.52 11.22 -10.86
N LEU A 93 17.29 11.74 -10.98
CA LEU A 93 16.30 11.20 -11.90
C LEU A 93 16.74 11.36 -13.36
N LYS A 94 17.26 12.53 -13.75
CA LYS A 94 17.81 12.76 -15.10
C LYS A 94 19.00 11.84 -15.39
N ASP A 95 19.90 11.69 -14.43
CA ASP A 95 21.05 10.80 -14.54
C ASP A 95 20.62 9.33 -14.72
N PHE A 96 19.51 8.92 -14.09
CA PHE A 96 18.90 7.62 -14.33
C PHE A 96 18.42 7.45 -15.78
N LEU A 97 17.68 8.42 -16.34
CA LEU A 97 17.20 8.34 -17.72
C LEU A 97 18.36 8.21 -18.72
N LEU A 98 19.42 9.01 -18.55
CA LEU A 98 20.63 8.94 -19.38
C LEU A 98 21.32 7.55 -19.27
N ARG A 99 21.34 6.94 -18.08
CA ARG A 99 21.88 5.57 -17.92
C ARG A 99 21.03 4.53 -18.63
N VAL A 100 19.71 4.68 -18.63
CA VAL A 100 18.78 3.80 -19.34
C VAL A 100 18.99 3.92 -20.84
N GLU A 101 19.01 5.13 -21.38
CA GLU A 101 19.28 5.42 -22.79
C GLU A 101 20.60 4.82 -23.26
N LYS A 102 21.68 5.07 -22.49
CA LYS A 102 23.01 4.49 -22.75
C LYS A 102 23.00 2.97 -22.72
N GLY A 103 22.28 2.36 -21.76
CA GLY A 103 22.17 0.91 -21.63
C GLY A 103 21.42 0.24 -22.79
N LEU A 104 20.52 0.98 -23.44
CA LEU A 104 19.75 0.47 -24.58
C LEU A 104 20.35 0.86 -25.94
N GLY A 105 21.14 1.93 -26.00
CA GLY A 105 21.68 2.51 -27.23
C GLY A 105 20.68 3.36 -28.01
N ILE A 106 19.69 3.95 -27.33
CA ILE A 106 18.60 4.75 -27.93
C ILE A 106 18.31 6.00 -27.09
N SER A 107 17.87 7.08 -27.73
CA SER A 107 17.70 8.41 -27.11
C SER A 107 16.24 8.84 -26.94
N SER A 108 15.27 8.01 -27.33
CA SER A 108 13.85 8.30 -27.19
C SER A 108 13.14 7.10 -26.59
N LEU A 109 12.67 7.28 -25.35
CA LEU A 109 12.05 6.24 -24.54
C LEU A 109 10.73 6.76 -23.98
N GLU A 110 9.71 5.92 -24.07
CA GLU A 110 8.47 6.15 -23.34
C GLU A 110 8.56 5.53 -21.95
N TYR A 111 8.17 6.28 -20.95
CA TYR A 111 8.10 5.88 -19.55
C TYR A 111 6.66 5.87 -19.08
N VAL A 112 6.35 5.01 -18.12
CA VAL A 112 5.11 5.04 -17.35
C VAL A 112 5.44 5.57 -15.97
N VAL A 113 4.76 6.64 -15.56
CA VAL A 113 4.92 7.27 -14.25
C VAL A 113 3.67 7.00 -13.42
N GLU A 114 3.86 6.43 -12.23
CA GLU A 114 2.80 5.96 -11.34
C GLU A 114 3.03 6.47 -9.91
N GLN A 115 1.97 6.61 -9.11
CA GLN A 115 2.12 6.93 -7.68
C GLN A 115 2.82 5.78 -6.94
N LYS A 116 3.76 6.13 -6.06
CA LYS A 116 4.44 5.17 -5.21
C LYS A 116 3.68 4.99 -3.89
N ILE A 117 2.78 4.02 -3.86
CA ILE A 117 1.98 3.65 -2.68
C ILE A 117 2.90 3.30 -1.50
N ASP A 118 2.60 3.83 -0.31
CA ASP A 118 3.29 3.44 0.92
C ASP A 118 2.53 2.32 1.63
N GLY A 119 2.93 1.09 1.35
CA GLY A 119 2.30 -0.10 1.92
C GLY A 119 3.23 -1.30 1.97
N VAL A 120 2.64 -2.48 1.80
CA VAL A 120 3.33 -3.77 1.84
C VAL A 120 3.13 -4.49 0.51
N SER A 121 4.22 -4.81 -0.17
CA SER A 121 4.14 -5.49 -1.45
C SER A 121 3.59 -6.91 -1.32
N ILE A 122 2.74 -7.27 -2.28
CA ILE A 122 2.09 -8.58 -2.40
C ILE A 122 2.29 -9.14 -3.82
N ASN A 123 2.48 -10.45 -3.93
CA ASN A 123 2.55 -11.19 -5.19
C ASN A 123 1.42 -12.22 -5.23
N LEU A 124 0.57 -12.14 -6.24
CA LEU A 124 -0.60 -13.00 -6.42
C LEU A 124 -0.39 -13.94 -7.60
N LEU A 125 -0.39 -15.25 -7.36
CA LEU A 125 -0.35 -16.25 -8.40
C LEU A 125 -1.77 -16.69 -8.77
N TYR A 126 -2.12 -16.55 -10.04
CA TYR A 126 -3.34 -17.10 -10.63
C TYR A 126 -3.00 -18.23 -11.59
N GLU A 127 -3.78 -19.31 -11.52
CA GLU A 127 -3.74 -20.44 -12.46
C GLU A 127 -5.17 -20.76 -12.90
N ASN A 128 -5.39 -20.91 -14.21
CA ASN A 128 -6.74 -21.08 -14.77
C ASN A 128 -7.74 -19.98 -14.37
N GLY A 129 -7.21 -18.82 -14.01
CA GLY A 129 -7.97 -17.66 -13.54
C GLY A 129 -8.48 -17.77 -12.11
N VAL A 130 -7.93 -18.65 -11.27
CA VAL A 130 -8.23 -18.75 -9.84
C VAL A 130 -7.01 -18.37 -9.03
N LEU A 131 -7.19 -17.60 -7.95
CA LEU A 131 -6.12 -17.24 -7.03
C LEU A 131 -5.61 -18.48 -6.29
N VAL A 132 -4.36 -18.86 -6.55
CA VAL A 132 -3.70 -20.01 -5.94
C VAL A 132 -2.93 -19.58 -4.70
N HIS A 133 -2.06 -18.58 -4.84
CA HIS A 133 -1.22 -18.08 -3.74
C HIS A 133 -1.18 -16.56 -3.70
N ALA A 134 -1.13 -16.03 -2.48
CA ALA A 134 -0.73 -14.66 -2.21
C ALA A 134 0.49 -14.67 -1.28
N LEU A 135 1.61 -14.14 -1.75
CA LEU A 135 2.87 -14.12 -1.00
C LEU A 135 3.23 -12.69 -0.60
N THR A 136 3.77 -12.53 0.61
CA THR A 136 4.50 -11.30 0.98
C THR A 136 5.78 -11.21 0.16
N ARG A 137 6.41 -10.04 0.12
CA ARG A 137 7.74 -9.91 -0.49
C ARG A 137 8.82 -10.76 0.19
N GLY A 138 8.79 -10.82 1.52
CA GLY A 138 9.88 -11.35 2.34
C GLY A 138 11.22 -10.68 2.02
N ASP A 139 12.24 -11.49 1.75
CA ASP A 139 13.59 -11.03 1.36
C ASP A 139 13.71 -10.71 -0.14
N GLY A 140 12.66 -10.99 -0.91
CA GLY A 140 12.59 -10.81 -2.36
C GLY A 140 12.77 -12.09 -3.16
N THR A 141 13.31 -13.16 -2.59
CA THR A 141 13.37 -14.50 -3.23
C THR A 141 12.38 -15.46 -2.60
N VAL A 142 12.10 -15.31 -1.31
CA VAL A 142 11.11 -16.11 -0.56
C VAL A 142 10.14 -15.17 0.14
N GLY A 143 8.85 -15.49 0.04
CA GLY A 143 7.75 -14.77 0.67
C GLY A 143 6.94 -15.66 1.60
N GLU A 144 6.18 -15.06 2.50
CA GLU A 144 5.26 -15.79 3.38
C GLU A 144 3.90 -15.94 2.69
N ASN A 145 3.31 -17.13 2.78
CA ASN A 145 2.01 -17.47 2.23
C ASN A 145 0.87 -16.87 3.05
N ILE A 146 0.41 -15.69 2.65
CA ILE A 146 -0.69 -14.94 3.27
C ILE A 146 -2.02 -15.15 2.55
N THR A 147 -2.18 -16.21 1.74
CA THR A 147 -3.36 -16.44 0.88
C THR A 147 -4.68 -16.28 1.63
N LYS A 148 -4.83 -16.93 2.80
CA LYS A 148 -6.05 -16.84 3.61
C LYS A 148 -6.40 -15.41 4.01
N ASN A 149 -5.40 -14.64 4.42
CA ASN A 149 -5.58 -13.26 4.86
C ASN A 149 -5.82 -12.33 3.66
N ALA A 150 -5.10 -12.56 2.55
CA ALA A 150 -5.27 -11.82 1.30
C ALA A 150 -6.68 -12.01 0.70
N LYS A 151 -7.29 -13.20 0.80
CA LYS A 151 -8.68 -13.43 0.35
C LYS A 151 -9.69 -12.51 1.04
N THR A 152 -9.39 -12.02 2.24
CA THR A 152 -10.28 -11.09 2.97
C THR A 152 -10.24 -9.66 2.41
N ILE A 153 -9.21 -9.31 1.64
CA ILE A 153 -9.09 -8.00 0.98
C ILE A 153 -9.99 -7.98 -0.24
N ARG A 154 -11.03 -7.14 -0.20
CA ARG A 154 -12.06 -7.08 -1.23
C ARG A 154 -11.52 -6.61 -2.59
N ASP A 155 -10.44 -5.80 -2.57
CA ASP A 155 -9.70 -5.34 -3.75
C ASP A 155 -8.95 -6.46 -4.51
N ILE A 156 -8.81 -7.66 -3.92
CA ILE A 156 -8.18 -8.82 -4.56
C ILE A 156 -9.28 -9.69 -5.19
N PRO A 157 -9.40 -9.79 -6.53
CA PRO A 157 -10.29 -10.74 -7.18
C PRO A 157 -9.91 -12.18 -6.81
N LEU A 158 -10.87 -13.02 -6.41
CA LEU A 158 -10.57 -14.44 -6.19
C LEU A 158 -10.49 -15.25 -7.50
N SER A 159 -11.13 -14.71 -8.54
CA SER A 159 -11.10 -15.24 -9.90
C SER A 159 -10.96 -14.12 -10.91
N ILE A 160 -10.25 -14.39 -12.01
CA ILE A 160 -10.07 -13.49 -13.14
C ILE A 160 -10.46 -14.20 -14.45
N LYS A 161 -10.65 -13.44 -15.54
CA LYS A 161 -11.02 -14.00 -16.86
C LYS A 161 -9.84 -14.69 -17.53
N TYR A 162 -8.63 -14.22 -17.23
CA TYR A 162 -7.38 -14.78 -17.74
C TYR A 162 -7.18 -16.23 -17.31
N ARG A 163 -6.89 -17.13 -18.25
CA ARG A 163 -6.85 -18.59 -18.00
C ARG A 163 -5.45 -19.18 -17.94
N LYS A 164 -4.42 -18.46 -18.34
CA LYS A 164 -3.04 -18.94 -18.22
C LYS A 164 -2.48 -18.62 -16.84
N ARG A 165 -1.26 -19.10 -16.57
CA ARG A 165 -0.56 -18.84 -15.32
C ARG A 165 0.06 -17.44 -15.31
N ILE A 166 -0.20 -16.66 -14.27
CA ILE A 166 0.33 -15.30 -14.13
C ILE A 166 0.54 -14.90 -12.67
N GLU A 167 1.63 -14.18 -12.40
CA GLU A 167 1.85 -13.46 -11.14
C GLU A 167 1.54 -11.98 -11.31
N ILE A 168 0.69 -11.46 -10.42
CA ILE A 168 0.29 -10.06 -10.37
C ILE A 168 0.80 -9.44 -9.07
N ARG A 169 1.53 -8.34 -9.18
CA ARG A 169 2.16 -7.63 -8.06
C ARG A 169 1.43 -6.34 -7.75
N GLY A 170 1.32 -6.05 -6.46
CA GLY A 170 0.68 -4.85 -5.96
C GLY A 170 1.20 -4.43 -4.58
N GLU A 171 0.54 -3.44 -4.01
CA GLU A 171 0.76 -2.99 -2.63
C GLU A 171 -0.55 -3.13 -1.85
N ILE A 172 -0.47 -3.75 -0.68
CA ILE A 172 -1.50 -3.68 0.35
C ILE A 172 -1.25 -2.42 1.17
N TYR A 173 -2.27 -1.60 1.38
CA TYR A 173 -2.17 -0.40 2.17
C TYR A 173 -3.38 -0.24 3.09
N LEU A 174 -3.30 0.74 3.99
CA LEU A 174 -4.40 1.11 4.87
C LEU A 174 -4.75 2.57 4.57
N ALA A 175 -6.01 2.83 4.26
CA ALA A 175 -6.49 4.19 4.09
C ALA A 175 -6.30 5.00 5.38
N ARG A 176 -6.07 6.31 5.25
CA ARG A 176 -5.78 7.24 6.35
C ARG A 176 -6.85 7.19 7.44
N ASP A 177 -8.12 7.16 7.05
CA ASP A 177 -9.24 7.10 7.99
C ASP A 177 -9.29 5.78 8.76
N GLU A 178 -9.06 4.65 8.08
CA GLU A 178 -9.01 3.34 8.72
C GLU A 178 -7.80 3.20 9.65
N PHE A 179 -6.66 3.78 9.28
CA PHE A 179 -5.49 3.89 10.15
C PHE A 179 -5.79 4.68 11.42
N ASN A 180 -6.44 5.84 11.30
CA ASN A 180 -6.81 6.68 12.44
C ASN A 180 -7.78 5.93 13.38
N LYS A 181 -8.83 5.32 12.83
CA LYS A 181 -9.78 4.48 13.60
C LYS A 181 -9.06 3.34 14.33
N LEU A 182 -8.16 2.65 13.65
CA LEU A 182 -7.40 1.54 14.23
C LEU A 182 -6.51 2.01 15.39
N ASN A 183 -5.83 3.15 15.26
CA ASN A 183 -5.02 3.70 16.33
C ASN A 183 -5.86 4.16 17.52
N GLU A 184 -7.01 4.79 17.30
CA GLU A 184 -7.94 5.13 18.38
C GLU A 184 -8.42 3.88 19.14
N GLN A 185 -8.76 2.81 18.43
CA GLN A 185 -9.15 1.54 19.05
C GLN A 185 -8.02 0.93 19.89
N ARG A 186 -6.79 0.95 19.37
CA ARG A 186 -5.60 0.46 20.10
C ARG A 186 -5.33 1.26 21.37
N GLN A 187 -5.37 2.58 21.28
CA GLN A 187 -5.21 3.46 22.44
C GLN A 187 -6.32 3.25 23.47
N LYS A 188 -7.57 3.08 23.03
CA LYS A 188 -8.69 2.73 23.92
C LYS A 188 -8.44 1.41 24.65
N ALA A 189 -7.83 0.44 23.98
CA ALA A 189 -7.45 -0.84 24.57
C ALA A 189 -6.12 -0.81 25.37
N GLY A 190 -5.49 0.35 25.55
CA GLY A 190 -4.22 0.48 26.28
C GLY A 190 -2.99 -0.03 25.51
N ASN A 191 -3.12 -0.26 24.20
CA ASN A 191 -2.02 -0.68 23.33
C ASN A 191 -1.36 0.52 22.65
N GLU A 192 -0.07 0.40 22.36
CA GLU A 192 0.67 1.39 21.58
C GLU A 192 0.07 1.57 20.17
N PRO A 193 -0.13 2.81 19.69
CA PRO A 193 -0.57 3.06 18.32
C PRO A 193 0.49 2.62 17.31
N PHE A 194 0.07 2.28 16.10
CA PHE A 194 0.99 2.09 14.99
C PHE A 194 1.60 3.43 14.57
N ALA A 195 2.90 3.40 14.24
CA ALA A 195 3.65 4.60 13.87
C ALA A 195 3.27 5.18 12.49
N ASN A 196 2.81 4.35 11.56
CA ASN A 196 2.39 4.77 10.21
C ASN A 196 1.47 3.70 9.58
N PRO A 197 0.73 4.05 8.51
CA PRO A 197 -0.18 3.12 7.82
C PRO A 197 0.52 1.88 7.25
N ARG A 198 1.75 2.02 6.76
CA ARG A 198 2.57 0.90 6.26
C ARG A 198 2.77 -0.19 7.32
N ASN A 199 3.18 0.19 8.53
CA ASN A 199 3.39 -0.74 9.64
C ASN A 199 2.07 -1.35 10.12
N ALA A 200 1.00 -0.55 10.14
CA ALA A 200 -0.34 -1.03 10.46
C ALA A 200 -0.81 -2.08 9.45
N ALA A 201 -0.61 -1.86 8.15
CA ALA A 201 -0.92 -2.81 7.08
C ALA A 201 -0.09 -4.10 7.21
N ALA A 202 1.22 -3.98 7.45
CA ALA A 202 2.13 -5.11 7.64
C ALA A 202 1.74 -6.01 8.82
N GLY A 203 1.39 -5.41 9.97
CA GLY A 203 0.91 -6.18 11.12
C GLY A 203 -0.47 -6.78 10.88
N SER A 204 -1.35 -6.05 10.19
CA SER A 204 -2.74 -6.45 9.95
C SER A 204 -2.87 -7.62 8.96
N ILE A 205 -2.04 -7.66 7.92
CA ILE A 205 -2.07 -8.76 6.94
C ILE A 205 -1.50 -10.06 7.52
N LYS A 206 -0.73 -10.00 8.61
CA LYS A 206 -0.12 -11.16 9.27
C LYS A 206 -0.84 -11.59 10.55
N LEU A 207 -2.11 -11.21 10.73
CA LEU A 207 -2.87 -11.66 11.89
C LEU A 207 -3.14 -13.17 11.80
N LYS A 208 -3.10 -13.83 12.97
CA LYS A 208 -3.30 -15.28 13.11
C LYS A 208 -4.64 -15.74 12.54
N TYR A 209 -5.70 -14.94 12.74
CA TYR A 209 -7.03 -15.24 12.25
C TYR A 209 -7.37 -14.30 11.09
N SER A 210 -7.74 -14.85 9.94
CA SER A 210 -8.10 -14.07 8.75
C SER A 210 -9.31 -13.15 9.00
N LYS A 211 -10.22 -13.55 9.89
CA LYS A 211 -11.35 -12.72 10.35
C LYS A 211 -10.91 -11.40 10.99
N ASP A 212 -9.77 -11.43 11.67
CA ASP A 212 -9.25 -10.22 12.32
C ASP A 212 -8.55 -9.34 11.30
N THR A 213 -7.92 -9.91 10.24
CA THR A 213 -7.47 -9.15 9.06
C THR A 213 -8.64 -8.50 8.33
N ALA A 214 -9.77 -9.21 8.16
CA ALA A 214 -10.95 -8.68 7.48
C ALA A 214 -11.50 -7.40 8.17
N LYS A 215 -11.45 -7.35 9.51
CA LYS A 215 -11.85 -6.18 10.31
C LYS A 215 -10.90 -4.98 10.19
N ARG A 216 -9.72 -5.15 9.58
CA ARG A 216 -8.75 -4.06 9.38
C ARG A 216 -9.03 -3.26 8.12
N HIS A 217 -9.97 -3.72 7.28
CA HIS A 217 -10.37 -3.03 6.05
C HIS A 217 -9.16 -2.65 5.19
N LEU A 218 -8.22 -3.58 5.03
CA LEU A 218 -7.05 -3.40 4.18
C LEU A 218 -7.48 -3.21 2.71
N ASN A 219 -6.78 -2.33 2.02
CA ASN A 219 -6.93 -2.08 0.59
C ASN A 219 -5.74 -2.63 -0.19
N ALA A 220 -5.90 -2.81 -1.50
CA ALA A 220 -4.81 -3.19 -2.38
C ALA A 220 -4.87 -2.47 -3.74
N ILE A 221 -3.70 -2.09 -4.28
CA ILE A 221 -3.53 -1.53 -5.62
C ILE A 221 -2.48 -2.36 -6.37
N PHE A 222 -2.77 -2.70 -7.64
CA PHE A 222 -1.93 -3.55 -8.47
C PHE A 222 -1.27 -2.75 -9.60
N TYR A 223 0.01 -3.05 -9.85
CA TYR A 223 0.86 -2.25 -10.74
C TYR A 223 1.94 -3.03 -11.48
N GLY A 224 2.18 -4.30 -11.14
CA GLY A 224 3.37 -5.00 -11.59
C GLY A 224 3.08 -6.41 -12.07
N MET A 225 3.88 -6.85 -13.03
CA MET A 225 3.87 -8.21 -13.54
C MET A 225 5.03 -8.99 -12.90
N GLY A 226 4.75 -10.19 -12.40
CA GLY A 226 5.77 -11.17 -12.02
C GLY A 226 6.03 -12.14 -13.17
N PHE A 227 5.93 -13.43 -12.89
CA PHE A 227 5.83 -14.48 -13.90
C PHE A 227 4.62 -14.30 -14.84
N THR A 228 4.84 -14.60 -16.11
CA THR A 228 3.82 -14.78 -17.14
C THR A 228 4.36 -15.82 -18.12
N GLU A 229 3.46 -16.53 -18.81
CA GLU A 229 3.85 -17.26 -20.02
C GLU A 229 4.39 -16.27 -21.08
N GLU A 230 5.35 -16.69 -21.90
CA GLU A 230 6.15 -15.77 -22.73
C GLU A 230 5.32 -14.92 -23.70
N ASN A 231 5.74 -13.65 -23.87
CA ASN A 231 5.26 -12.68 -24.86
C ASN A 231 3.77 -12.27 -24.78
N GLU A 232 3.15 -12.38 -23.61
CA GLU A 232 1.76 -11.97 -23.39
C GLU A 232 1.53 -10.45 -23.45
N PHE A 233 2.50 -9.66 -22.99
CA PHE A 233 2.40 -8.20 -22.92
C PHE A 233 3.65 -7.54 -23.46
N SER A 234 3.48 -6.43 -24.19
CA SER A 234 4.60 -5.67 -24.75
C SER A 234 4.92 -4.43 -23.93
N TYR A 235 3.91 -3.83 -23.27
CA TYR A 235 4.04 -2.56 -22.56
C TYR A 235 3.50 -2.61 -21.13
N GLN A 236 4.16 -1.92 -20.21
CA GLN A 236 3.71 -1.70 -18.83
C GLN A 236 2.34 -1.02 -18.79
N TYR A 237 2.11 0.00 -19.62
CA TYR A 237 0.83 0.69 -19.67
C TYR A 237 -0.31 -0.22 -20.14
N GLU A 238 -0.04 -1.09 -21.12
CA GLU A 238 -0.97 -2.13 -21.60
C GLU A 238 -1.31 -3.10 -20.46
N PHE A 239 -0.30 -3.57 -19.73
CA PHE A 239 -0.51 -4.45 -18.57
C PHE A 239 -1.39 -3.80 -17.49
N LEU A 240 -1.24 -2.49 -17.23
CA LEU A 240 -2.12 -1.77 -16.31
C LEU A 240 -3.58 -1.73 -16.81
N GLN A 241 -3.81 -1.60 -18.12
CA GLN A 241 -5.17 -1.70 -18.67
C GLN A 241 -5.73 -3.12 -18.56
N PHE A 242 -4.88 -4.13 -18.79
CA PHE A 242 -5.23 -5.53 -18.57
C PHE A 242 -5.69 -5.76 -17.12
N LEU A 243 -4.96 -5.27 -16.13
CA LEU A 243 -5.34 -5.39 -14.72
C LEU A 243 -6.74 -4.80 -14.45
N LYS A 244 -7.03 -3.59 -14.96
CA LYS A 244 -8.36 -2.97 -14.85
C LYS A 244 -9.45 -3.85 -15.46
N ASN A 245 -9.20 -4.45 -16.63
CA ASN A 245 -10.13 -5.32 -17.33
C ASN A 245 -10.37 -6.66 -16.62
N GLN A 246 -9.39 -7.12 -15.83
CA GLN A 246 -9.51 -8.31 -14.97
C GLN A 246 -10.19 -8.02 -13.64
N GLY A 247 -10.48 -6.76 -13.31
CA GLY A 247 -11.17 -6.37 -12.09
C GLY A 247 -10.27 -5.89 -10.96
N PHE A 248 -8.97 -5.70 -11.20
CA PHE A 248 -8.06 -5.19 -10.18
C PHE A 248 -8.14 -3.66 -10.06
N PRO A 249 -8.10 -3.11 -8.83
CA PRO A 249 -7.76 -1.71 -8.61
C PRO A 249 -6.33 -1.42 -9.05
N THR A 250 -6.14 -0.39 -9.84
CA THR A 250 -4.82 0.11 -10.23
C THR A 250 -4.71 1.58 -9.88
N ASN A 251 -3.49 2.15 -9.95
CA ASN A 251 -3.33 3.59 -9.95
C ASN A 251 -4.21 4.21 -11.05
N GLN A 252 -5.09 5.14 -10.66
CA GLN A 252 -5.98 5.81 -11.61
C GLN A 252 -5.25 6.91 -12.37
N ASN A 253 -4.22 7.49 -11.74
CA ASN A 253 -3.50 8.66 -12.22
C ASN A 253 -2.15 8.28 -12.79
N VAL A 254 -2.15 7.44 -13.81
CA VAL A 254 -0.93 6.98 -14.50
C VAL A 254 -0.71 7.81 -15.75
N LYS A 255 0.52 8.23 -16.00
CA LYS A 255 0.89 9.02 -17.19
C LYS A 255 1.99 8.34 -17.98
N LYS A 256 1.81 8.26 -19.30
CA LYS A 256 2.91 7.96 -20.23
C LYS A 256 3.66 9.25 -20.50
N CYS A 257 4.98 9.23 -20.32
CA CYS A 257 5.84 10.39 -20.53
C CYS A 257 6.96 10.04 -21.51
N SER A 258 7.21 10.91 -22.48
CA SER A 258 8.23 10.70 -23.51
C SER A 258 9.48 11.57 -23.31
N SER A 259 9.51 12.38 -22.25
CA SER A 259 10.61 13.31 -21.96
C SER A 259 10.82 13.51 -20.46
N PHE A 260 12.03 13.95 -20.09
CA PHE A 260 12.34 14.33 -18.71
C PHE A 260 11.44 15.46 -18.19
N ASP A 261 11.12 16.44 -19.03
CA ASP A 261 10.29 17.58 -18.62
C ASP A 261 8.84 17.16 -18.33
N GLU A 262 8.29 16.22 -19.11
CA GLU A 262 6.97 15.62 -18.81
C GLU A 262 6.97 14.85 -17.49
N ILE A 263 8.02 14.05 -17.23
CA ILE A 263 8.18 13.32 -15.97
C ILE A 263 8.29 14.31 -14.80
N LYS A 264 9.16 15.32 -14.92
CA LYS A 264 9.36 16.36 -13.90
C LYS A 264 8.09 17.13 -13.61
N SER A 265 7.37 17.54 -14.65
CA SER A 265 6.09 18.24 -14.53
C SER A 265 5.07 17.38 -13.77
N PHE A 266 4.98 16.09 -14.09
CA PHE A 266 4.05 15.19 -13.42
C PHE A 266 4.44 14.90 -11.96
N CYS A 267 5.74 14.76 -11.65
CA CYS A 267 6.20 14.63 -10.27
C CYS A 267 5.88 15.89 -9.45
N ASN A 268 6.12 17.09 -9.99
CA ASN A 268 5.80 18.35 -9.32
C ASN A 268 4.28 18.54 -9.12
N GLU A 269 3.47 18.06 -10.06
CA GLU A 269 2.01 18.09 -9.93
C GLU A 269 1.52 17.20 -8.77
N TRP A 270 2.10 16.00 -8.64
CA TRP A 270 1.70 15.04 -7.62
C TRP A 270 2.25 15.31 -6.22
N GLU A 271 3.38 16.01 -6.12
CA GLU A 271 4.01 16.30 -4.84
C GLU A 271 3.05 17.00 -3.85
N PRO A 272 2.26 18.03 -4.22
CA PRO A 272 1.22 18.59 -3.36
C PRO A 272 -0.10 17.79 -3.37
N LYS A 273 -0.50 17.20 -4.50
CA LYS A 273 -1.77 16.44 -4.61
C LYS A 273 -1.79 15.14 -3.81
N ARG A 274 -0.62 14.63 -3.38
CA ARG A 274 -0.53 13.42 -2.55
C ARG A 274 -1.36 13.50 -1.27
N PHE A 275 -1.60 14.70 -0.75
CA PHE A 275 -2.41 14.92 0.44
C PHE A 275 -3.90 14.75 0.19
N ASP A 276 -4.35 14.89 -1.05
CA ASP A 276 -5.76 14.72 -1.44
C ASP A 276 -6.16 13.24 -1.58
N LEU A 277 -5.18 12.34 -1.62
CA LEU A 277 -5.43 10.90 -1.67
C LEU A 277 -5.87 10.36 -0.31
N PRO A 278 -6.77 9.36 -0.25
CA PRO A 278 -7.19 8.73 0.99
C PRO A 278 -6.12 7.82 1.60
N PHE A 279 -4.94 7.73 0.99
CA PHE A 279 -3.81 6.90 1.40
C PHE A 279 -2.49 7.59 1.12
N ASP A 280 -1.43 7.12 1.76
CA ASP A 280 -0.11 7.72 1.64
C ASP A 280 0.63 7.23 0.39
N ILE A 281 1.27 8.19 -0.28
CA ILE A 281 2.25 7.94 -1.33
C ILE A 281 3.54 8.66 -0.95
N ASP A 282 4.67 8.00 -1.12
CA ASP A 282 5.97 8.52 -0.68
C ASP A 282 6.84 9.01 -1.85
N GLY A 283 6.24 9.11 -3.04
CA GLY A 283 6.90 9.50 -4.27
C GLY A 283 6.16 9.06 -5.52
N MET A 284 6.89 9.05 -6.63
CA MET A 284 6.47 8.53 -7.92
C MET A 284 7.41 7.41 -8.37
N VAL A 285 6.89 6.41 -9.07
CA VAL A 285 7.68 5.36 -9.72
C VAL A 285 7.74 5.64 -11.21
N ILE A 286 8.94 5.69 -11.77
CA ILE A 286 9.18 5.86 -13.20
C ILE A 286 9.68 4.52 -13.75
N LYS A 287 8.96 3.95 -14.72
CA LYS A 287 9.29 2.66 -15.36
C LYS A 287 9.46 2.84 -16.86
N VAL A 288 10.47 2.21 -17.47
CA VAL A 288 10.53 2.08 -18.94
C VAL A 288 9.27 1.35 -19.40
N ASN A 289 8.52 1.89 -20.37
CA ASN A 289 7.23 1.31 -20.73
C ASN A 289 7.35 -0.07 -21.40
N ARG A 290 8.38 -0.27 -22.23
CA ARG A 290 8.56 -1.51 -23.01
C ARG A 290 9.18 -2.66 -22.21
N PHE A 291 8.54 -3.83 -22.19
CA PHE A 291 9.03 -4.99 -21.42
C PHE A 291 10.28 -5.63 -22.02
N ASP A 292 10.45 -5.63 -23.34
CA ASP A 292 11.68 -6.11 -23.99
C ASP A 292 12.90 -5.25 -23.59
N TYR A 293 12.70 -3.94 -23.45
CA TYR A 293 13.72 -3.02 -22.93
C TYR A 293 14.00 -3.26 -21.44
N GLN A 294 12.97 -3.51 -20.63
CA GLN A 294 13.16 -3.89 -19.23
C GLN A 294 14.01 -5.18 -19.12
N LYS A 295 13.72 -6.20 -19.94
CA LYS A 295 14.48 -7.45 -19.99
C LYS A 295 15.93 -7.22 -20.43
N LYS A 296 16.16 -6.41 -21.48
CA LYS A 296 17.51 -6.06 -21.98
C LYS A 296 18.34 -5.30 -20.94
N LEU A 297 17.72 -4.38 -20.19
CA LEU A 297 18.37 -3.63 -19.12
C LEU A 297 18.67 -4.51 -17.91
N GLY A 298 17.79 -5.46 -17.62
CA GLY A 298 17.92 -6.37 -16.47
C GLY A 298 17.95 -5.61 -15.13
N SER A 299 18.71 -6.16 -14.19
CA SER A 299 18.77 -5.67 -12.82
C SER A 299 20.19 -5.57 -12.30
N THR A 300 20.35 -4.84 -11.20
CA THR A 300 21.48 -4.98 -10.29
C THR A 300 21.21 -6.11 -9.29
N ALA A 301 22.09 -6.32 -8.31
CA ALA A 301 21.85 -7.31 -7.25
C ALA A 301 20.56 -7.06 -6.44
N LYS A 302 20.05 -5.81 -6.37
CA LYS A 302 18.92 -5.45 -5.50
C LYS A 302 17.75 -4.74 -6.21
N SER A 303 18.02 -4.10 -7.34
CA SER A 303 17.05 -3.21 -8.01
C SER A 303 17.09 -3.33 -9.53
N PRO A 304 15.93 -3.20 -10.22
CA PRO A 304 15.88 -3.15 -11.67
C PRO A 304 16.61 -1.91 -12.22
N ARG A 305 17.24 -2.05 -13.38
CA ARG A 305 17.88 -0.91 -14.07
C ARG A 305 16.90 -0.07 -14.89
N TRP A 306 15.68 -0.56 -15.04
CA TRP A 306 14.63 0.01 -15.87
C TRP A 306 13.54 0.74 -15.08
N ALA A 307 13.63 0.78 -13.75
CA ALA A 307 12.70 1.54 -12.91
C ALA A 307 13.40 2.22 -11.74
N ILE A 308 12.85 3.37 -11.32
CA ILE A 308 13.35 4.16 -10.19
C ILE A 308 12.18 4.79 -9.42
N ALA A 309 12.34 4.92 -8.11
CA ALA A 309 11.43 5.66 -7.24
C ALA A 309 11.95 7.08 -7.03
N TYR A 310 11.26 8.08 -7.57
CA TYR A 310 11.49 9.48 -7.21
C TYR A 310 10.75 9.77 -5.90
N LYS A 311 11.49 9.99 -4.83
CA LYS A 311 10.95 10.23 -3.48
C LYS A 311 10.62 11.70 -3.29
N PHE A 312 9.43 11.96 -2.76
CA PHE A 312 9.11 13.33 -2.32
C PHE A 312 9.92 13.68 -1.09
N LYS A 313 10.26 14.96 -0.95
CA LYS A 313 10.94 15.43 0.25
C LYS A 313 9.93 15.45 1.39
N ALA A 314 10.34 14.90 2.54
CA ALA A 314 9.62 15.15 3.78
C ALA A 314 9.70 16.65 4.06
N GLU A 315 8.56 17.30 4.22
CA GLU A 315 8.53 18.72 4.56
C GLU A 315 9.05 18.86 5.99
N GLU A 316 10.23 19.46 6.13
CA GLU A 316 10.81 19.82 7.43
C GLU A 316 10.49 21.28 7.69
N VAL A 317 9.85 21.54 8.83
CA VAL A 317 9.55 22.91 9.27
C VAL A 317 10.20 23.18 10.60
N ILE A 318 10.62 24.43 10.79
CA ILE A 318 11.15 24.90 12.07
C ILE A 318 10.02 25.66 12.79
N THR A 319 9.73 25.27 14.02
CA THR A 319 8.78 25.99 14.88
C THR A 319 9.29 26.05 16.32
N LYS A 320 8.65 26.86 17.17
CA LYS A 320 9.05 27.02 18.57
C LYS A 320 8.37 25.99 19.46
N LEU A 321 9.13 25.35 20.36
CA LEU A 321 8.64 24.53 21.45
C LEU A 321 8.18 25.44 22.59
N ASN A 322 6.87 25.52 22.82
CA ASN A 322 6.31 26.42 23.83
C ASN A 322 6.25 25.79 25.22
N ARG A 323 5.91 24.50 25.30
CA ARG A 323 5.89 23.71 26.54
C ARG A 323 5.81 22.22 26.23
N ILE A 324 6.01 21.39 27.24
CA ILE A 324 5.76 19.94 27.19
C ILE A 324 4.62 19.63 28.14
N GLU A 325 3.60 18.93 27.65
CA GLU A 325 2.50 18.40 28.47
C GLU A 325 2.68 16.89 28.62
N PHE A 326 2.44 16.37 29.82
CA PHE A 326 2.54 14.95 30.13
C PHE A 326 1.15 14.35 30.19
N GLN A 327 0.87 13.39 29.31
CA GLN A 327 -0.40 12.69 29.27
C GLN A 327 -0.28 11.36 30.01
N VAL A 328 -1.21 11.11 30.93
CA VAL A 328 -1.29 9.81 31.63
C VAL A 328 -2.20 8.90 30.83
N GLY A 329 -1.62 7.85 30.27
CA GLY A 329 -2.32 6.79 29.56
C GLY A 329 -3.14 5.90 30.50
N ARG A 330 -4.06 5.11 29.92
CA ARG A 330 -4.95 4.21 30.67
C ARG A 330 -4.20 3.16 31.50
N THR A 331 -3.00 2.79 31.06
CA THR A 331 -2.11 1.82 31.72
C THR A 331 -1.17 2.46 32.74
N GLY A 332 -1.28 3.78 32.98
CA GLY A 332 -0.37 4.55 33.83
C GLY A 332 0.89 5.06 33.13
N ALA A 333 1.10 4.71 31.84
CA ALA A 333 2.22 5.24 31.06
C ALA A 333 2.13 6.77 30.93
N ILE A 334 3.23 7.47 31.19
CA ILE A 334 3.31 8.93 31.06
C ILE A 334 3.97 9.27 29.72
N THR A 335 3.21 9.84 28.79
CA THR A 335 3.70 10.20 27.45
C THR A 335 3.92 11.71 27.35
N PRO A 336 5.15 12.18 27.07
CA PRO A 336 5.43 13.58 26.82
C PRO A 336 4.93 14.02 25.44
N VAL A 337 4.25 15.17 25.39
CA VAL A 337 3.72 15.78 24.17
C VAL A 337 4.24 17.23 24.08
N ALA A 338 5.02 17.50 23.04
CA ALA A 338 5.49 18.84 22.74
C ALA A 338 4.34 19.72 22.23
N LYS A 339 4.15 20.89 22.85
CA LYS A 339 3.27 21.96 22.37
C LYS A 339 4.08 22.96 21.56
N LEU A 340 3.74 23.06 20.29
CA LEU A 340 4.48 23.84 19.31
C LEU A 340 3.71 25.10 18.96
N THR A 341 4.43 26.14 18.56
CA THR A 341 3.79 27.25 17.83
C THR A 341 3.19 26.69 16.55
N PRO A 342 1.90 26.96 16.25
CA PRO A 342 1.23 26.38 15.10
C PRO A 342 2.02 26.65 13.81
N VAL A 343 2.35 25.57 13.10
CA VAL A 343 3.09 25.62 11.84
C VAL A 343 2.41 24.71 10.82
N ARG A 344 2.34 25.13 9.56
CA ARG A 344 1.79 24.28 8.49
C ARG A 344 2.88 23.32 8.02
N ILE A 345 2.58 22.03 8.00
CA ILE A 345 3.47 20.98 7.51
C ILE A 345 2.64 19.87 6.88
N SER A 346 2.95 19.54 5.63
CA SER A 346 2.32 18.49 4.85
C SER A 346 0.80 18.69 4.83
N GLY A 347 0.37 19.88 4.37
CA GLY A 347 -1.04 20.25 4.18
C GLY A 347 -1.82 20.65 5.44
N SER A 348 -1.41 20.22 6.65
CA SER A 348 -2.14 20.49 7.90
C SER A 348 -1.36 21.37 8.88
N THR A 349 -2.10 22.06 9.76
CA THR A 349 -1.51 22.79 10.88
C THR A 349 -1.11 21.81 11.98
N VAL A 350 0.14 21.88 12.41
CA VAL A 350 0.70 21.12 13.53
C VAL A 350 0.96 22.08 14.68
N SER A 351 0.37 21.78 15.82
CA SER A 351 0.61 22.45 17.10
C SER A 351 1.06 21.49 18.20
N ASN A 352 1.12 20.19 17.89
CA ASN A 352 1.53 19.14 18.82
C ASN A 352 2.47 18.17 18.13
N ALA A 353 3.51 17.70 18.82
CA ALA A 353 4.37 16.62 18.35
C ALA A 353 4.63 15.62 19.48
N THR A 354 4.69 14.34 19.15
CA THR A 354 5.06 13.31 20.14
C THR A 354 6.55 13.42 20.47
N LEU A 355 6.88 13.21 21.74
CA LEU A 355 8.26 13.06 22.21
C LEU A 355 8.57 11.61 22.58
N HIS A 356 7.65 10.67 22.37
CA HIS A 356 7.77 9.25 22.73
C HIS A 356 7.97 8.99 24.23
N ASN A 357 9.12 9.33 24.80
CA ASN A 357 9.51 9.08 26.18
C ASN A 357 10.58 10.09 26.66
N GLU A 358 11.00 9.97 27.91
CA GLU A 358 12.03 10.85 28.50
C GLU A 358 13.40 10.71 27.81
N ASP A 359 13.77 9.49 27.38
CA ASP A 359 15.06 9.24 26.73
C ASP A 359 15.19 10.03 25.42
N GLU A 360 14.10 10.17 24.68
CA GLU A 360 14.08 10.97 23.45
C GLU A 360 14.27 12.47 23.74
N ILE A 361 13.71 12.99 24.83
CA ILE A 361 13.92 14.37 25.28
C ILE A 361 15.41 14.61 25.57
N LYS A 362 16.03 13.69 26.33
CA LYS A 362 17.47 13.73 26.66
C LYS A 362 18.34 13.61 25.41
N ARG A 363 18.01 12.67 24.51
CA ARG A 363 18.73 12.43 23.27
C ARG A 363 18.73 13.67 22.37
N LEU A 364 17.59 14.36 22.29
CA LEU A 364 17.43 15.60 21.52
C LEU A 364 17.97 16.84 22.25
N GLN A 365 18.28 16.72 23.55
CA GLN A 365 18.66 17.82 24.44
C GLN A 365 17.65 18.96 24.44
N LEU A 366 16.35 18.63 24.39
CA LEU A 366 15.28 19.62 24.26
C LEU A 366 15.17 20.50 25.49
N LYS A 367 14.98 21.80 25.25
CA LYS A 367 14.61 22.80 26.26
C LYS A 367 13.34 23.53 25.82
N ILE A 368 12.48 23.86 26.78
CA ILE A 368 11.31 24.71 26.54
C ILE A 368 11.80 26.07 26.02
N GLY A 369 11.26 26.53 24.90
CA GLY A 369 11.69 27.73 24.20
C GLY A 369 12.48 27.45 22.92
N ASP A 370 13.01 26.23 22.75
CA ASP A 370 13.81 25.86 21.58
C ASP A 370 13.06 26.06 20.26
N TYR A 371 13.79 26.46 19.22
CA TYR A 371 13.36 26.22 17.86
C TYR A 371 13.69 24.78 17.48
N VAL A 372 12.67 24.03 17.07
CA VAL A 372 12.76 22.61 16.79
C VAL A 372 12.39 22.31 15.34
N LYS A 373 13.10 21.35 14.75
CA LYS A 373 12.82 20.79 13.44
C LYS A 373 11.76 19.73 13.58
N VAL A 374 10.64 19.91 12.88
CA VAL A 374 9.47 19.04 12.94
C VAL A 374 9.26 18.44 11.57
N VAL A 375 9.02 17.13 11.56
CA VAL A 375 8.59 16.38 10.39
C VAL A 375 7.35 15.58 10.75
N LYS A 376 6.54 15.21 9.75
CA LYS A 376 5.51 14.19 9.94
C LYS A 376 6.00 12.83 9.48
N SER A 377 6.06 11.88 10.41
CA SER A 377 6.36 10.49 10.09
C SER A 377 5.18 9.88 9.33
N GLY A 378 5.45 9.37 8.12
CA GLY A 378 4.39 8.92 7.21
C GLY A 378 3.35 10.02 6.95
N GLU A 379 3.76 11.30 7.02
CA GLU A 379 2.90 12.47 6.75
C GLU A 379 1.70 12.66 7.70
N ILE A 380 1.61 11.87 8.78
CA ILE A 380 0.50 11.89 9.73
C ILE A 380 0.94 12.32 11.13
N ILE A 381 1.92 11.63 11.74
CA ILE A 381 2.28 11.88 13.15
C ILE A 381 3.46 12.87 13.22
N PRO A 382 3.26 14.09 13.77
CA PRO A 382 4.34 15.05 13.91
C PRO A 382 5.32 14.60 14.99
N LYS A 383 6.61 14.66 14.68
CA LYS A 383 7.70 14.37 15.61
C LYS A 383 8.80 15.42 15.48
N ILE A 384 9.47 15.70 16.59
CA ILE A 384 10.66 16.53 16.59
C ILE A 384 11.85 15.65 16.20
N ILE A 385 12.64 16.10 15.24
CA ILE A 385 13.85 15.38 14.78
C ILE A 385 15.15 16.04 15.22
N GLY A 386 15.09 17.27 15.73
CA GLY A 386 16.27 17.98 16.20
C GLY A 386 15.95 19.37 16.72
N VAL A 387 16.89 19.91 17.50
CA VAL A 387 16.91 21.30 17.94
C VAL A 387 17.75 22.12 16.96
N VAL A 388 17.34 23.37 16.73
CA VAL A 388 18.11 24.36 15.99
C VAL A 388 18.96 25.13 17.02
N PHE A 389 20.07 24.53 17.44
CA PHE A 389 20.91 25.06 18.53
C PHE A 389 21.38 26.50 18.29
N ASP A 390 21.62 26.89 17.03
CA ASP A 390 22.04 28.24 16.66
C ASP A 390 21.01 29.32 16.99
N LYS A 391 19.75 28.93 17.24
CA LYS A 391 18.68 29.85 17.65
C LYS A 391 18.50 29.94 19.16
N ARG A 392 19.33 29.25 19.96
CA ARG A 392 19.29 29.39 21.41
C ARG A 392 19.83 30.75 21.82
N ASP A 393 19.04 31.50 22.56
CA ASP A 393 19.42 32.82 23.06
C ASP A 393 19.68 32.83 24.57
N GLY A 394 19.56 31.68 25.24
CA GLY A 394 19.77 31.53 26.67
C GLY A 394 18.51 31.76 27.50
N THR A 395 17.37 32.08 26.87
CA THR A 395 16.07 32.18 27.55
C THR A 395 15.36 30.84 27.71
N GLU A 396 15.90 29.77 27.11
CA GLU A 396 15.34 28.43 27.15
C GLU A 396 15.41 27.82 28.56
N LYS A 397 14.42 26.99 28.89
CA LYS A 397 14.26 26.37 30.21
C LYS A 397 14.31 24.86 30.12
N ASP A 398 14.93 24.22 31.10
CA ASP A 398 14.95 22.76 31.22
C ASP A 398 13.56 22.18 31.50
#